data_AF-A0A6C0ASH2-F1
#
_entry.id   AF-A0A6C0ASH2-F1
#
_cell.length_a   1.000
_cell.length_b   1.000
_cell.length_c   1.000
_cell.angle_alpha   90.00
_cell.angle_beta   90.00
_cell.angle_gamma   90.00
#
_symmetry.space_group_name_H-M   'P 1'
#
loop_
_entity.id
_entity.type
_entity.pdbx_description
1 polymer ?
#
loop_
_entity_poly.entity_id
_entity_poly.type
_entity_poly.pdbx_seq_one_letter_code
_entity_poly.pdbx_strand_id
1 'polypeptide(L)'
;MERRLNKKLEAYIASFKDSIRDKATQMGMTKDEKVNQLLQHIYDYERLMFLKEDFQKRKRVKNFVPIYDRCCAKRASNEQCTRRKKEGIEYCGTHLKGTPHGIIDMQNEQKNTTHKVEVHAQDIQGIVYYIDKNNNVYQAEDIAMNKINPKIIAKYVKTGDIYSIPEFNI
;
A
#
# COMPACT_ATOMS: atom_id res chain seq x y z
N MET A 1 19.59 -12.30 -7.45
CA MET A 1 20.29 -11.98 -6.18
C MET A 1 20.01 -13.06 -5.13
N GLU A 2 18.74 -13.35 -4.87
CA GLU A 2 18.23 -14.47 -4.05
C GLU A 2 18.99 -15.80 -4.23
N ARG A 3 18.99 -16.38 -5.45
CA ARG A 3 19.69 -17.66 -5.73
C ARG A 3 21.16 -17.68 -5.29
N ARG A 4 21.89 -16.57 -5.48
CA ARG A 4 23.29 -16.46 -5.09
C ARG A 4 23.46 -16.43 -3.57
N LEU A 5 22.55 -15.76 -2.86
CA LEU A 5 22.55 -15.70 -1.40
C LEU A 5 22.15 -17.03 -0.78
N ASN A 6 21.09 -17.66 -1.29
CA ASN A 6 20.69 -19.01 -0.87
C ASN A 6 21.82 -20.02 -1.06
N LYS A 7 22.55 -20.00 -2.19
CA LYS A 7 23.70 -20.88 -2.40
C LYS A 7 24.84 -20.65 -1.39
N LYS A 8 25.12 -19.38 -1.03
CA LYS A 8 26.12 -19.06 0.00
C LYS A 8 25.68 -19.54 1.39
N LEU A 9 24.42 -19.31 1.73
CA LEU A 9 23.83 -19.72 3.00
C LEU A 9 23.81 -21.25 3.13
N GLU A 10 23.44 -21.96 2.05
CA GLU A 10 23.46 -23.41 1.99
C GLU A 10 24.86 -23.98 2.23
N ALA A 11 25.87 -23.43 1.56
CA ALA A 11 27.26 -23.83 1.77
C ALA A 11 27.73 -23.58 3.21
N TYR A 12 27.38 -22.42 3.78
CA TYR A 12 27.71 -22.08 5.16
C TYR A 12 27.04 -23.04 6.15
N ILE A 13 25.73 -23.26 6.04
CA ILE A 13 24.98 -24.15 6.92
C ILE A 13 25.46 -25.60 6.78
N ALA A 14 25.78 -26.07 5.57
CA ALA A 14 26.36 -27.40 5.38
C ALA A 14 27.70 -27.54 6.14
N SER A 15 28.62 -26.58 5.93
CA SER A 15 29.92 -26.57 6.63
C SER A 15 29.77 -26.48 8.16
N PHE A 16 28.76 -25.75 8.65
CA PHE A 16 28.45 -25.65 10.07
C PHE A 16 27.95 -26.98 10.64
N LYS A 17 26.99 -27.63 9.97
CA LYS A 17 26.47 -28.95 10.39
C LYS A 17 27.60 -29.99 10.40
N ASP A 18 28.45 -29.98 9.38
CA ASP A 18 29.61 -30.87 9.28
C ASP A 18 30.64 -30.60 10.39
N SER A 19 30.92 -29.34 10.71
CA SER A 19 31.80 -28.98 11.83
C SER A 19 31.27 -29.49 13.18
N ILE A 20 29.96 -29.47 13.42
CA ILE A 20 29.36 -30.05 14.62
C ILE A 20 29.57 -31.57 14.65
N ARG A 21 29.35 -32.25 13.52
CA ARG A 21 29.55 -33.70 13.40
C ARG A 21 31.01 -34.09 13.65
N ASP A 22 31.95 -33.35 13.07
CA ASP A 22 33.38 -33.56 13.25
C ASP A 22 33.78 -33.34 14.71
N LYS A 23 33.22 -32.31 15.37
CA LYS A 23 33.49 -32.04 16.77
C LYS A 23 32.94 -33.12 17.69
N ALA A 24 31.72 -33.62 17.42
CA ALA A 24 31.15 -34.75 18.14
C ALA A 24 32.00 -36.03 17.99
N THR A 25 32.55 -36.24 16.79
CA THR A 25 33.48 -37.35 16.50
C THR A 25 34.80 -37.21 17.26
N GLN A 26 35.39 -36.01 17.28
CA GLN A 26 36.61 -35.72 18.04
C GLN A 26 36.43 -35.91 19.55
N MET A 27 35.24 -35.63 20.08
CA MET A 27 34.91 -35.84 21.49
C MET A 27 34.56 -37.29 21.82
N GLY A 28 34.60 -38.21 20.84
CA GLY A 28 34.29 -39.63 21.04
C GLY A 28 32.81 -39.91 21.34
N MET A 29 31.93 -38.95 21.07
CA MET A 29 30.51 -39.00 21.45
C MET A 29 29.64 -39.78 20.45
N THR A 30 30.22 -40.32 19.38
CA THR A 30 29.52 -41.01 18.27
C THR A 30 28.93 -42.38 18.65
N LYS A 31 29.31 -42.93 19.80
CA LYS A 31 28.75 -44.18 20.35
C LYS A 31 27.47 -43.96 21.16
N ASP A 32 27.14 -42.72 21.51
CA ASP A 32 25.94 -42.39 22.27
C ASP A 32 24.75 -42.22 21.31
N GLU A 33 23.74 -43.07 21.47
CA GLU A 33 22.52 -43.07 20.67
C GLU A 33 21.77 -41.73 20.77
N LYS A 34 21.83 -41.05 21.92
CA LYS A 34 21.22 -39.71 22.10
C LYS A 34 21.92 -38.65 21.26
N VAL A 35 23.23 -38.76 21.12
CA VAL A 35 24.03 -37.83 20.30
C VAL A 35 23.73 -38.05 18.82
N ASN A 36 23.54 -39.30 18.39
CA ASN A 36 23.13 -39.61 17.03
C ASN A 36 21.73 -39.08 16.71
N GLN A 37 20.77 -39.18 17.64
CA GLN A 37 19.45 -38.57 17.51
C GLN A 37 19.54 -37.03 17.40
N LEU A 38 20.39 -36.40 18.19
CA LEU A 38 20.62 -34.95 18.13
C LEU A 38 21.24 -34.53 16.79
N LEU A 39 22.25 -35.27 16.31
CA LEU A 39 22.87 -35.01 15.01
C LEU A 39 21.85 -35.14 13.88
N GLN A 40 21.02 -36.18 13.90
CA GLN A 40 19.95 -36.34 12.92
C GLN A 40 19.00 -35.13 12.95
N HIS A 41 18.55 -34.70 14.13
CA HIS A 41 17.71 -33.51 14.26
C HIS A 41 18.36 -32.25 13.68
N ILE A 42 19.67 -32.06 13.90
CA ILE A 42 20.43 -30.94 13.33
C ILE A 42 20.47 -31.01 11.80
N TYR A 43 20.66 -32.20 11.21
CA TYR A 43 20.68 -32.37 9.75
C TYR A 43 19.30 -32.17 9.11
N ASP A 44 18.25 -32.64 9.76
CA ASP A 44 16.87 -32.52 9.31
C ASP A 44 16.28 -31.13 9.55
N TYR A 45 16.91 -30.30 10.39
CA TYR A 45 16.45 -28.94 10.66
C TYR A 45 16.36 -28.12 9.37
N GLU A 46 15.20 -27.46 9.23
CA GLU A 46 14.81 -26.70 8.04
C GLU A 46 15.85 -25.63 7.69
N ARG A 47 16.20 -25.57 6.41
CA ARG A 47 17.17 -24.60 5.91
C ARG A 47 16.49 -23.25 5.74
N LEU A 48 17.09 -22.21 6.30
CA LEU A 48 16.69 -20.84 6.00
C LEU A 48 16.84 -20.58 4.48
N MET A 49 15.78 -20.09 3.85
CA MET A 49 15.77 -19.69 2.45
C MET A 49 15.23 -18.27 2.33
N PHE A 50 15.94 -17.43 1.59
CA PHE A 50 15.42 -16.14 1.19
C PHE A 50 14.46 -16.33 0.01
N LEU A 51 13.28 -15.74 0.13
CA LEU A 51 12.24 -15.69 -0.91
C LEU A 51 12.34 -14.37 -1.68
N LYS A 52 11.64 -14.30 -2.82
CA LYS A 52 11.54 -13.05 -3.60
C LYS A 52 10.99 -11.88 -2.77
N GLU A 53 10.05 -12.16 -1.87
CA GLU A 53 9.41 -11.17 -1.01
C GLU A 53 10.41 -10.47 -0.07
N ASP A 54 11.45 -11.18 0.38
CA ASP A 54 12.49 -10.61 1.26
C ASP A 54 13.31 -9.50 0.58
N PHE A 55 13.35 -9.52 -0.76
CA PHE A 55 14.04 -8.50 -1.56
C PHE A 55 13.10 -7.44 -2.12
N GLN A 56 11.78 -7.58 -1.93
CA GLN A 56 10.84 -6.56 -2.36
C GLN A 56 10.90 -5.38 -1.40
N LYS A 57 11.26 -4.21 -1.94
CA LYS A 57 11.11 -2.95 -1.19
C LYS A 57 9.64 -2.78 -0.88
N ARG A 58 9.28 -2.83 0.41
CA ARG A 58 7.92 -2.54 0.86
C ARG A 58 7.52 -1.16 0.33
N LYS A 59 6.56 -1.14 -0.59
CA LYS A 59 5.97 0.10 -1.09
C LYS A 59 5.13 0.65 0.05
N ARG A 60 5.66 1.62 0.82
CA ARG A 60 4.82 2.34 1.78
C ARG A 60 3.65 2.95 1.01
N VAL A 61 2.44 2.69 1.46
CA VAL A 61 1.26 3.39 0.99
C VAL A 61 1.51 4.88 1.24
N LYS A 62 1.63 5.65 0.16
CA LYS A 62 1.73 7.10 0.28
C LYS A 62 0.33 7.59 0.55
N ASN A 63 0.04 8.02 1.78
CA ASN A 63 -1.19 8.74 2.05
C ASN A 63 -1.19 10.01 1.20
N PHE A 64 -2.18 10.11 0.32
CA PHE A 64 -2.33 11.26 -0.55
C PHE A 64 -2.76 12.46 0.29
N VAL A 65 -1.92 13.49 0.33
CA VAL A 65 -2.29 14.79 0.90
C VAL A 65 -2.85 15.64 -0.26
N PRO A 66 -4.09 16.15 -0.17
CA PRO A 66 -4.63 17.07 -1.16
C PRO A 66 -3.74 18.31 -1.33
N ILE A 67 -3.68 18.88 -2.54
CA ILE A 67 -2.74 19.97 -2.88
C ILE A 67 -2.91 21.19 -1.96
N TYR A 68 -4.16 21.55 -1.63
CA TYR A 68 -4.48 22.66 -0.74
C TYR A 68 -3.99 22.46 0.71
N ASP A 69 -3.81 21.21 1.11
CA ASP A 69 -3.31 20.81 2.43
C ASP A 69 -1.80 20.58 2.43
N ARG A 70 -1.13 20.67 1.27
CA ARG A 70 0.33 20.50 1.18
C ARG A 70 1.06 21.75 1.64
N CYS A 71 2.28 21.51 2.10
CA CYS A 71 3.26 22.54 2.40
C CYS A 71 3.64 23.30 1.13
N CYS A 72 3.68 24.64 1.21
CA CYS A 72 3.99 25.54 0.10
C CYS A 72 5.50 25.61 -0.23
N ALA A 73 6.37 25.00 0.58
CA ALA A 73 7.81 25.02 0.32
C ALA A 73 8.25 23.96 -0.71
N LYS A 74 9.33 24.27 -1.44
CA LYS A 74 9.99 23.38 -2.40
C LYS A 74 11.00 22.46 -1.72
N ARG A 75 11.11 21.25 -2.25
CA ARG A 75 12.21 20.32 -1.94
C ARG A 75 13.45 20.68 -2.77
N ALA A 76 14.59 20.04 -2.47
CA ALA A 76 15.80 20.15 -3.28
C ALA A 76 15.59 19.73 -4.76
N SER A 77 14.53 18.98 -5.07
CA SER A 77 14.11 18.65 -6.44
C SER A 77 13.29 19.75 -7.13
N ASN A 78 13.14 20.93 -6.52
CA ASN A 78 12.26 22.03 -6.94
C ASN A 78 10.75 21.71 -6.98
N GLU A 79 10.33 20.51 -6.56
CA GLU A 79 8.93 20.10 -6.46
C GLU A 79 8.27 20.53 -5.14
N GLN A 80 6.93 20.61 -5.12
CA GLN A 80 6.16 20.86 -3.90
C GLN A 80 6.44 19.83 -2.82
N CYS A 81 6.61 20.30 -1.59
CA CYS A 81 6.64 19.42 -0.46
C CYS A 81 5.30 18.67 -0.30
N THR A 82 5.33 17.35 -0.50
CA THR A 82 4.13 16.49 -0.37
C THR A 82 3.65 16.28 1.07
N ARG A 83 4.19 17.00 2.07
CA ARG A 83 3.80 16.86 3.49
C ARG A 83 2.64 17.81 3.79
N ARG A 84 1.75 17.42 4.70
CA ARG A 84 0.66 18.27 5.18
C ARG A 84 1.21 19.51 5.90
N LYS A 85 0.65 20.69 5.60
CA LYS A 85 0.96 21.95 6.30
C LYS A 85 0.40 21.91 7.74
N LYS A 86 0.99 22.68 8.66
CA LYS A 86 0.45 22.80 10.02
C LYS A 86 -0.80 23.69 10.00
N GLU A 87 -1.69 23.51 10.97
CA GLU A 87 -2.85 24.40 11.10
C GLU A 87 -2.39 25.85 11.32
N GLY A 88 -2.99 26.78 10.57
CA GLY A 88 -2.64 28.20 10.60
C GLY A 88 -1.29 28.56 9.96
N ILE A 89 -0.55 27.60 9.39
CA ILE A 89 0.79 27.86 8.80
C ILE A 89 0.90 27.19 7.42
N GLU A 90 1.54 27.86 6.46
CA GLU A 90 1.68 27.35 5.09
C GLU A 90 2.75 26.26 4.92
N TYR A 91 3.47 25.92 5.99
CA TYR A 91 4.60 25.00 5.97
C TYR A 91 4.35 23.76 6.82
N CYS A 92 4.94 22.65 6.42
CA CYS A 92 5.02 21.46 7.27
C CYS A 92 6.05 21.67 8.39
N GLY A 93 5.99 20.86 9.44
CA GLY A 93 6.90 21.01 10.60
C GLY A 93 8.40 20.98 10.27
N THR A 94 8.79 20.45 9.11
CA THR A 94 10.20 20.41 8.67
C THR A 94 10.63 21.68 7.95
N HIS A 95 9.78 22.23 7.07
CA HIS A 95 10.05 23.53 6.44
C HIS A 95 9.75 24.72 7.35
N LEU A 96 9.16 24.47 8.52
CA LEU A 96 9.10 25.46 9.61
C LEU A 96 10.42 25.52 10.40
N LYS A 97 11.11 24.40 10.55
CA LYS A 97 12.38 24.29 11.30
C LYS A 97 13.62 24.50 10.44
N GLY A 98 13.53 24.25 9.14
CA GLY A 98 14.62 24.39 8.19
C GLY A 98 14.28 25.41 7.10
N THR A 99 15.29 25.87 6.38
CA THR A 99 15.13 26.82 5.28
C THR A 99 14.46 26.15 4.08
N PRO A 100 13.36 26.70 3.55
CA PRO A 100 12.77 26.21 2.32
C PRO A 100 13.71 26.47 1.14
N HIS A 101 13.82 25.52 0.20
CA HIS A 101 14.59 25.68 -1.04
C HIS A 101 13.87 26.57 -2.08
N GLY A 102 12.87 27.34 -1.64
CA GLY A 102 11.95 28.10 -2.46
C GLY A 102 10.50 27.88 -2.03
N ILE A 103 9.61 28.73 -2.52
CA ILE A 103 8.17 28.70 -2.23
C ILE A 103 7.44 28.45 -3.56
N ILE A 104 6.31 27.76 -3.48
CA ILE A 104 5.38 27.59 -4.60
C ILE A 104 4.36 28.70 -4.53
N ASP A 105 4.30 29.45 -5.62
CA ASP A 105 3.33 30.52 -5.79
C ASP A 105 2.02 29.90 -6.31
N MET A 106 1.04 29.76 -5.42
CA MET A 106 -0.26 29.13 -5.70
C MET A 106 -1.16 29.95 -6.64
N GLN A 107 -0.71 31.13 -7.08
CA GLN A 107 -1.51 32.00 -7.96
C GLN A 107 -1.63 31.48 -9.40
N ASN A 108 -0.78 30.55 -9.84
CA ASN A 108 -0.72 30.12 -11.25
C ASN A 108 -0.97 28.63 -11.53
N GLU A 109 -1.29 27.81 -10.53
CA GLU A 109 -1.60 26.39 -10.77
C GLU A 109 -3.11 26.13 -10.75
N GLN A 110 -3.62 25.57 -11.85
CA GLN A 110 -5.00 25.09 -11.96
C GLN A 110 -5.33 24.22 -10.75
N LYS A 111 -6.20 24.75 -9.88
CA LYS A 111 -6.76 24.02 -8.75
C LYS A 111 -7.31 22.69 -9.30
N ASN A 112 -6.69 21.57 -8.95
CA ASN A 112 -7.32 20.27 -9.18
C ASN A 112 -8.57 20.22 -8.31
N THR A 113 -9.71 20.56 -8.91
CA THR A 113 -11.06 20.55 -8.32
C THR A 113 -11.66 19.15 -8.27
N THR A 114 -10.94 18.14 -8.76
CA THR A 114 -11.42 16.76 -8.82
C THR A 114 -11.27 16.08 -7.46
N HIS A 115 -12.39 15.63 -6.92
CA HIS A 115 -12.47 14.81 -5.70
C HIS A 115 -12.93 13.40 -6.08
N LYS A 116 -12.46 12.39 -5.35
CA LYS A 116 -12.93 11.01 -5.55
C LYS A 116 -14.31 10.87 -4.93
N VAL A 117 -15.25 10.35 -5.71
CA VAL A 117 -16.61 10.02 -5.26
C VAL A 117 -16.73 8.50 -5.16
N GLU A 118 -17.29 8.03 -4.04
CA GLU A 118 -17.66 6.62 -3.86
C GLU A 118 -19.04 6.39 -4.46
N VAL A 119 -19.12 5.44 -5.39
CA VAL A 119 -20.36 5.05 -6.07
C VAL A 119 -20.66 3.60 -5.72
N HIS A 120 -21.92 3.30 -5.42
CA HIS A 120 -22.39 1.95 -5.10
C HIS A 120 -23.46 1.51 -6.10
N ALA A 121 -23.48 0.21 -6.39
CA ALA A 121 -24.51 -0.41 -7.20
C ALA A 121 -25.71 -0.74 -6.31
N GLN A 122 -26.89 -0.25 -6.68
CA GLN A 122 -28.14 -0.44 -5.96
C GLN A 122 -29.18 -1.02 -6.92
N ASP A 123 -29.84 -2.09 -6.51
CA ASP A 123 -31.00 -2.63 -7.21
C ASP A 123 -32.23 -1.78 -6.86
N ILE A 124 -32.85 -1.20 -7.89
CA ILE A 124 -34.10 -0.45 -7.80
C ILE A 124 -35.05 -1.04 -8.85
N GLN A 125 -36.11 -1.69 -8.37
CA GLN A 125 -37.12 -2.35 -9.20
C GLN A 125 -36.54 -3.37 -10.22
N GLY A 126 -35.46 -4.08 -9.87
CA GLY A 126 -34.83 -5.11 -10.71
C GLY A 126 -33.82 -4.57 -11.72
N ILE A 127 -33.52 -3.27 -11.69
CA ILE A 127 -32.48 -2.63 -12.50
C ILE A 127 -31.39 -2.12 -11.58
N VAL A 128 -30.13 -2.43 -11.92
CA VAL A 128 -28.97 -1.98 -11.14
C VAL A 128 -28.58 -0.56 -11.55
N TYR A 129 -28.68 0.38 -10.61
CA TYR A 129 -28.25 1.75 -10.76
C TYR A 129 -26.99 2.03 -9.95
N TYR A 130 -26.15 2.94 -10.45
CA TYR A 130 -24.95 3.38 -9.75
C TYR A 130 -25.23 4.72 -9.08
N ILE A 131 -25.16 4.76 -7.75
CA ILE A 131 -25.57 5.94 -6.97
C ILE A 131 -24.48 6.35 -5.95
N ASP A 132 -24.45 7.64 -5.56
CA ASP A 132 -23.51 8.16 -4.54
C ASP A 132 -24.20 8.59 -3.23
N LYS A 133 -23.43 9.14 -2.30
CA LYS A 133 -23.93 9.71 -1.03
C LYS A 133 -24.61 11.08 -1.21
N ASN A 134 -24.53 11.69 -2.38
CA ASN A 134 -25.08 13.02 -2.68
C ASN A 134 -26.38 12.92 -3.50
N ASN A 135 -27.05 11.77 -3.46
CA ASN A 135 -28.31 11.51 -4.14
C ASN A 135 -28.23 11.52 -5.68
N ASN A 136 -27.04 11.33 -6.26
CA ASN A 136 -26.86 11.28 -7.71
C ASN A 136 -26.96 9.85 -8.23
N VAL A 137 -27.57 9.68 -9.40
CA VAL A 137 -27.59 8.45 -10.20
C VAL A 137 -26.71 8.66 -11.42
N TYR A 138 -25.74 7.79 -11.63
CA TYR A 138 -24.76 7.88 -12.70
C TYR A 138 -25.09 6.96 -13.87
N GLN A 139 -24.67 7.38 -15.05
CA GLN A 139 -24.71 6.55 -16.24
C GLN A 139 -23.78 5.33 -16.09
N ALA A 140 -24.32 4.12 -16.28
CA ALA A 140 -23.61 2.87 -16.05
C ALA A 140 -22.35 2.73 -16.93
N GLU A 141 -22.41 3.15 -18.20
CA GLU A 141 -21.26 3.08 -19.11
C GLU A 141 -20.10 3.95 -18.63
N ASP A 142 -20.39 5.16 -18.14
CA ASP A 142 -19.38 6.09 -17.65
C ASP A 142 -18.68 5.55 -16.39
N ILE A 143 -19.41 4.85 -15.53
CA ILE A 143 -18.85 4.17 -14.35
C ILE A 143 -18.02 2.95 -14.75
N ALA A 144 -18.52 2.12 -15.66
CA ALA A 144 -17.80 0.94 -16.16
C ALA A 144 -16.49 1.31 -16.85
N MET A 145 -16.45 2.44 -17.55
CA MET A 145 -15.26 2.94 -18.24
C MET A 145 -14.31 3.76 -17.33
N ASN A 146 -14.61 3.90 -16.03
CA ASN A 146 -13.85 4.75 -15.09
C ASN A 146 -13.64 6.18 -15.62
N LYS A 147 -14.68 6.75 -16.24
CA LYS A 147 -14.61 8.07 -16.84
C LYS A 147 -14.50 9.16 -15.76
N ILE A 148 -13.65 10.16 -16.02
CA ILE A 148 -13.54 11.34 -15.16
C ILE A 148 -14.78 12.21 -15.40
N ASN A 149 -15.44 12.64 -14.32
CA ASN A 149 -16.74 13.34 -14.33
C ASN A 149 -17.84 12.53 -15.06
N PRO A 150 -18.24 11.37 -14.51
CA PRO A 150 -19.32 10.56 -15.09
C PRO A 150 -20.63 11.34 -15.13
N LYS A 151 -21.42 11.12 -16.19
CA LYS A 151 -22.69 11.82 -16.39
C LYS A 151 -23.71 11.41 -15.33
N ILE A 152 -24.28 12.40 -14.65
CA ILE A 152 -25.44 12.22 -13.77
C ILE A 152 -26.68 12.16 -14.65
N ILE A 153 -27.46 11.09 -14.53
CA ILE A 153 -28.66 10.85 -15.35
C ILE A 153 -29.94 11.13 -14.59
N ALA A 154 -29.92 11.04 -13.25
CA ALA A 154 -31.07 11.32 -12.40
C ALA A 154 -30.64 11.55 -10.95
N LYS A 155 -31.62 11.83 -10.08
CA LYS A 155 -31.44 11.80 -8.62
C LYS A 155 -32.32 10.73 -7.99
N TYR A 156 -31.78 10.05 -6.98
CA TYR A 156 -32.55 9.08 -6.20
C TYR A 156 -33.03 9.69 -4.89
N VAL A 157 -34.13 9.16 -4.37
CA VAL A 157 -34.68 9.46 -3.05
C VAL A 157 -34.73 8.17 -2.25
N LYS A 158 -34.22 8.23 -1.02
CA LYS A 158 -34.28 7.13 -0.05
C LYS A 158 -35.33 7.46 1.01
N THR A 159 -36.37 6.63 1.10
CA THR A 159 -37.41 6.72 2.12
C THR A 159 -37.36 5.45 2.96
N GLY A 160 -36.69 5.50 4.11
CA GLY A 160 -36.40 4.32 4.91
C GLY A 160 -35.41 3.40 4.18
N ASP A 161 -35.82 2.16 3.92
CA ASP A 161 -35.02 1.16 3.18
C ASP A 161 -35.34 1.10 1.68
N ILE A 162 -36.30 1.91 1.22
CA ILE A 162 -36.74 1.93 -0.18
C ILE A 162 -36.02 3.04 -0.94
N TYR A 163 -35.46 2.67 -2.09
CA TYR A 163 -34.84 3.59 -3.04
C TYR A 163 -35.79 3.80 -4.21
N SER A 164 -35.94 5.06 -4.63
CA SER A 164 -36.79 5.48 -5.75
C SER A 164 -36.04 6.50 -6.60
N ILE A 165 -36.33 6.56 -7.90
CA ILE A 165 -35.83 7.55 -8.85
C ILE A 165 -37.05 8.28 -9.43
N PRO A 166 -37.46 9.42 -8.84
CA PRO A 166 -38.68 10.12 -9.25
C PRO A 166 -38.72 10.51 -10.73
N GLU A 167 -37.56 10.84 -11.32
CA GLU A 167 -37.46 11.21 -12.75
C GLU A 167 -37.80 10.06 -13.69
N PHE A 168 -37.67 8.82 -13.23
CA PHE A 168 -38.04 7.61 -13.97
C PHE A 168 -39.39 7.03 -13.54
N ASN A 169 -40.11 7.70 -12.62
CA ASN A 169 -41.37 7.23 -12.02
C ASN A 169 -41.26 5.83 -11.38
N ILE A 170 -40.13 5.54 -10.73
CA ILE A 170 -39.84 4.25 -10.07
C ILE A 170 -39.28 4.42 -8.67
#